data_AF-A0A9E2LMB8-F1
#
_entry.id   AF-A0A9E2LMB8-F1
#
_cell.length_a   1.000
_cell.length_b   1.000
_cell.length_c   1.000
_cell.angle_alpha   90.00
_cell.angle_beta   90.00
_cell.angle_gamma   90.00
#
_symmetry.space_group_name_H-M   'P 1'
#
loop_
_entity.id
_entity.type
_entity.pdbx_description
1 polymer ?
#
loop_
_entity_poly.entity_id
_entity_poly.type
_entity_poly.pdbx_seq_one_letter_code
_entity_poly.pdbx_strand_id
1 'polypeptide(L)'
;KKPVIERFITVAGGGLSKSKNVLVRIGTPIKEVLDYCGVSASGVGKVIIGGPMMGIAIHTSDMPVTKETTGIFVQNESEVVEFPSGVCIKCGLCIDICPMKLMPFLISGFSEAGEYAMAEKNDIHGCNECGCCSYVCPVLIPMVHWIKFGKSEIRAQRSSE
;
A
#
# COMPACT_ATOMS: atom_id res chain seq x y z
N LYS A 1 17.00 -21.37 16.27
CA LYS A 1 15.77 -20.65 15.83
C LYS A 1 14.87 -21.67 15.12
N LYS A 2 13.59 -21.80 15.50
CA LYS A 2 12.65 -22.66 14.75
C LYS A 2 12.28 -21.96 13.43
N PRO A 3 12.15 -22.68 12.31
CA PRO A 3 11.66 -22.10 11.07
C PRO A 3 10.22 -21.62 11.25
N VAL A 4 9.89 -20.45 10.69
CA VAL A 4 8.51 -19.97 10.66
C VAL A 4 7.79 -20.79 9.59
N ILE A 5 6.88 -21.66 10.02
CA ILE A 5 6.08 -22.55 9.17
C ILE A 5 4.62 -22.11 9.10
N GLU A 6 4.18 -21.31 10.06
CA GLU A 6 2.83 -20.81 10.20
C GLU A 6 2.84 -19.41 10.84
N ARG A 7 1.79 -18.63 10.59
CA ARG A 7 1.65 -17.27 11.11
C ARG A 7 0.18 -16.94 11.31
N PHE A 8 -0.11 -16.18 12.37
CA PHE A 8 -1.42 -15.54 12.54
C PHE A 8 -1.53 -14.35 11.59
N ILE A 9 -2.61 -14.32 10.82
CA ILE A 9 -2.97 -13.20 9.95
C ILE A 9 -4.39 -12.75 10.25
N THR A 10 -4.62 -11.45 10.15
CA THR A 10 -5.96 -10.86 10.27
C THR A 10 -6.56 -10.65 8.90
N VAL A 11 -7.75 -11.20 8.67
CA VAL A 11 -8.55 -10.98 7.46
C VAL A 11 -9.70 -10.04 7.81
N ALA A 12 -9.77 -8.88 7.15
CA ALA A 12 -10.72 -7.82 7.45
C ALA A 12 -11.13 -7.02 6.20
N GLY A 13 -12.16 -6.18 6.33
CA GLY A 13 -12.64 -5.30 5.27
C GLY A 13 -13.93 -5.78 4.60
N GLY A 14 -14.19 -5.27 3.40
CA GLY A 14 -15.36 -5.57 2.57
C GLY A 14 -15.51 -7.06 2.24
N GLY A 15 -16.74 -7.52 2.04
CA GLY A 15 -17.05 -8.91 1.67
C GLY A 15 -17.03 -9.91 2.83
N LEU A 16 -16.64 -9.49 4.04
CA LEU A 16 -16.72 -10.30 5.26
C LEU A 16 -17.87 -9.82 6.17
N SER A 17 -18.61 -10.77 6.75
CA SER A 17 -19.56 -10.46 7.82
C SER A 17 -18.88 -10.07 9.13
N LYS A 18 -17.68 -10.63 9.39
CA LYS A 18 -16.87 -10.33 10.57
C LYS A 18 -15.39 -10.56 10.27
N SER A 19 -14.54 -9.66 10.72
CA SER A 19 -13.08 -9.84 10.67
C SER A 19 -12.65 -11.05 11.49
N LYS A 20 -11.67 -11.80 10.99
CA LYS A 20 -11.20 -13.06 11.60
C LYS A 20 -9.68 -13.06 11.70
N ASN A 21 -9.18 -13.65 12.77
CA ASN A 21 -7.76 -13.99 12.90
C ASN A 21 -7.62 -15.48 12.61
N VAL A 22 -6.72 -15.83 11.69
CA VAL A 22 -6.52 -17.21 11.23
C VAL A 22 -5.05 -17.59 11.31
N LEU A 23 -4.78 -18.82 11.75
CA LEU A 23 -3.44 -19.40 11.73
C LEU A 23 -3.24 -20.09 10.38
N VAL A 24 -2.30 -19.61 9.58
CA VAL A 24 -2.11 -20.05 8.20
C VAL A 24 -0.69 -20.54 7.99
N ARG A 25 -0.55 -21.61 7.20
CA ARG A 25 0.75 -22.14 6.78
C ARG A 25 1.41 -21.20 5.78
N ILE A 26 2.70 -20.97 5.93
CA ILE A 26 3.44 -20.22 4.91
C ILE A 26 3.44 -21.03 3.61
N GLY A 27 3.12 -20.37 2.50
CA GLY A 27 2.93 -20.99 1.18
C GLY A 27 1.46 -21.19 0.78
N THR A 28 0.50 -21.13 1.72
CA THR A 28 -0.94 -21.24 1.39
C THR A 28 -1.35 -20.10 0.45
N PRO A 29 -2.02 -20.38 -0.69
CA PRO A 29 -2.54 -19.34 -1.57
C PRO A 29 -3.51 -18.41 -0.86
N ILE A 30 -3.45 -17.11 -1.15
CA ILE A 30 -4.33 -16.11 -0.53
C ILE A 30 -5.81 -16.40 -0.79
N LYS A 31 -6.15 -16.90 -1.98
CA LYS A 31 -7.53 -17.32 -2.31
C LYS A 31 -8.10 -18.33 -1.31
N GLU A 32 -7.31 -19.33 -0.89
CA GLU A 32 -7.77 -20.35 0.05
C GLU A 32 -8.06 -19.76 1.43
N VAL A 33 -7.29 -18.76 1.83
CA VAL A 33 -7.52 -18.02 3.07
C VAL A 33 -8.81 -17.20 2.99
N LEU A 34 -9.04 -16.52 1.86
CA LEU A 34 -10.24 -15.73 1.62
C LEU A 34 -11.49 -16.62 1.62
N ASP A 35 -11.43 -17.75 0.93
CA ASP A 35 -12.49 -18.76 0.87
C ASP A 35 -12.80 -19.32 2.26
N TYR A 36 -11.76 -19.68 3.03
CA TYR A 36 -11.91 -20.12 4.42
C TYR A 36 -12.57 -19.06 5.31
N CYS A 37 -12.26 -17.78 5.08
CA CYS A 37 -12.85 -16.68 5.83
C CYS A 37 -14.30 -16.39 5.39
N GLY A 38 -14.75 -16.93 4.25
CA GLY A 38 -16.08 -16.73 3.68
C GLY A 38 -16.21 -15.39 2.95
N VAL A 39 -15.13 -14.89 2.34
CA VAL A 39 -15.16 -13.69 1.52
C VAL A 39 -15.93 -14.00 0.24
N SER A 40 -17.04 -13.31 0.01
CA SER A 40 -17.76 -13.47 -1.27
C SER A 40 -16.94 -12.85 -2.39
N ALA A 41 -16.67 -13.59 -3.46
CA ALA A 41 -16.00 -13.04 -4.65
C ALA A 41 -16.82 -11.94 -5.35
N SER A 42 -18.16 -11.95 -5.17
CA SER A 42 -19.05 -10.95 -5.75
C SER A 42 -18.83 -9.59 -5.10
N GLY A 43 -18.37 -8.61 -5.88
CA GLY A 43 -18.22 -7.22 -5.42
C GLY A 43 -16.91 -6.92 -4.71
N VAL A 44 -15.91 -7.82 -4.77
CA VAL A 44 -14.54 -7.52 -4.32
C VAL A 44 -13.87 -6.62 -5.35
N GLY A 45 -13.50 -5.41 -4.92
CA GLY A 45 -12.76 -4.47 -5.74
C GLY A 45 -11.24 -4.62 -5.64
N LYS A 46 -10.69 -4.66 -4.40
CA LYS A 46 -9.24 -4.79 -4.17
C LYS A 46 -8.94 -5.74 -3.01
N VAL A 47 -7.90 -6.56 -3.18
CA VAL A 47 -7.29 -7.34 -2.09
C VAL A 47 -5.94 -6.73 -1.76
N ILE A 48 -5.70 -6.45 -0.48
CA ILE A 48 -4.54 -5.72 0.02
C ILE A 48 -3.82 -6.58 1.05
N ILE A 49 -2.55 -6.90 0.83
CA ILE A 49 -1.71 -7.58 1.82
C ILE A 49 -1.15 -6.57 2.80
N GLY A 50 -1.28 -6.86 4.09
CA GLY A 50 -0.84 -6.01 5.21
C GLY A 50 -2.03 -5.35 5.89
N GLY A 51 -2.36 -4.13 5.48
CA GLY A 51 -3.47 -3.35 6.04
C GLY A 51 -3.91 -2.20 5.13
N PRO A 52 -4.97 -1.46 5.49
CA PRO A 52 -5.62 -0.49 4.60
C PRO A 52 -4.72 0.67 4.16
N MET A 53 -3.72 1.04 4.98
CA MET A 53 -2.85 2.19 4.71
C MET A 53 -1.51 1.80 4.09
N MET A 54 -0.77 0.91 4.74
CA MET A 54 0.60 0.53 4.33
C MET A 54 0.64 -0.70 3.41
N GLY A 55 -0.49 -1.40 3.26
CA GLY A 55 -0.57 -2.61 2.49
C GLY A 55 -0.39 -2.39 0.99
N ILE A 56 -0.17 -3.49 0.28
CA ILE A 56 0.00 -3.52 -1.17
C ILE A 56 -1.20 -4.22 -1.77
N ALA A 57 -1.88 -3.54 -2.71
CA ALA A 57 -2.92 -4.15 -3.51
C ALA A 57 -2.30 -5.20 -4.45
N ILE A 58 -2.83 -6.43 -4.42
CA ILE A 58 -2.35 -7.52 -5.26
C ILE A 58 -3.19 -7.65 -6.52
N HIS A 59 -2.54 -8.08 -7.60
CA HIS A 59 -3.20 -8.32 -8.88
C HIS A 59 -3.84 -9.71 -8.98
N THR A 60 -3.30 -10.70 -8.25
CA THR A 60 -3.83 -12.07 -8.22
C THR A 60 -3.85 -12.62 -6.80
N SER A 61 -4.92 -13.31 -6.45
CA SER A 61 -5.09 -14.04 -5.20
C SER A 61 -4.39 -15.40 -5.18
N ASP A 62 -3.74 -15.81 -6.27
CA ASP A 62 -2.93 -17.04 -6.32
C ASP A 62 -1.58 -16.91 -5.61
N MET A 63 -1.20 -15.69 -5.21
CA MET A 63 0.05 -15.46 -4.48
C MET A 63 0.04 -16.18 -3.13
N PRO A 64 1.18 -16.72 -2.68
CA PRO A 64 1.27 -17.41 -1.40
C PRO A 64 1.31 -16.42 -0.23
N VAL A 65 0.78 -16.85 0.91
CA VAL A 65 1.04 -16.22 2.21
C VAL A 65 2.53 -16.38 2.55
N THR A 66 3.22 -15.27 2.78
CA THR A 66 4.63 -15.25 3.15
C THR A 66 4.81 -14.92 4.62
N LYS A 67 6.06 -14.97 5.11
CA LYS A 67 6.41 -14.53 6.48
C LYS A 67 6.09 -13.04 6.73
N GLU A 68 6.02 -12.23 5.66
CA GLU A 68 5.74 -10.79 5.70
C GLU A 68 4.23 -10.49 5.68
N THR A 69 3.39 -11.45 5.28
CA THR A 69 1.94 -11.30 5.31
C THR A 69 1.46 -11.21 6.77
N THR A 70 1.15 -10.00 7.22
CA THR A 70 0.60 -9.74 8.56
C THR A 70 -0.92 -9.73 8.61
N GLY A 71 -1.55 -9.42 7.48
CA GLY A 71 -3.00 -9.36 7.33
C GLY A 71 -3.41 -9.33 5.86
N ILE A 72 -4.69 -9.52 5.62
CA ILE A 72 -5.33 -9.40 4.30
C ILE A 72 -6.53 -8.48 4.50
N PHE A 73 -6.53 -7.36 3.80
CA PHE A 73 -7.60 -6.39 3.83
C PHE A 73 -8.32 -6.40 2.48
N VAL A 74 -9.62 -6.58 2.49
CA VAL A 74 -10.46 -6.63 1.29
C VAL A 74 -11.24 -5.32 1.20
N GLN A 75 -11.34 -4.74 0.01
CA GLN A 75 -12.22 -3.62 -0.29
C GLN A 75 -13.27 -4.07 -1.29
N ASN A 76 -14.53 -3.74 -1.02
CA ASN A 76 -15.58 -3.89 -2.01
C ASN A 76 -15.42 -2.87 -3.14
N GLU A 77 -16.01 -3.12 -4.31
CA GLU A 77 -16.00 -2.19 -5.45
C GLU A 77 -16.46 -0.78 -5.06
N SER A 78 -17.48 -0.66 -4.21
CA SER A 78 -18.00 0.64 -3.73
C SER A 78 -17.05 1.40 -2.81
N GLU A 79 -16.08 0.72 -2.21
CA GLU A 79 -15.05 1.31 -1.34
C GLU A 79 -13.78 1.67 -2.12
N VAL A 80 -13.66 1.17 -3.34
CA VAL A 80 -12.52 1.45 -4.20
C VAL A 80 -12.64 2.87 -4.74
N VAL A 81 -11.74 3.73 -4.29
CA VAL A 81 -11.53 5.05 -4.87
C VAL A 81 -10.59 4.92 -6.06
N GLU A 82 -11.04 5.33 -7.23
CA GLU A 82 -10.17 5.60 -8.36
C GLU A 82 -9.39 6.87 -8.10
N PHE A 83 -8.09 6.86 -8.41
CA PHE A 83 -7.26 8.06 -8.37
C PHE A 83 -7.29 8.64 -9.78
N PRO A 84 -8.13 9.66 -10.08
CA PRO A 84 -8.21 10.25 -11.42
C PRO A 84 -6.93 11.02 -11.82
N SER A 85 -5.88 11.00 -10.99
CA SER A 85 -4.65 11.78 -11.15
C SER A 85 -4.96 13.26 -11.40
N GLY A 86 -5.76 13.86 -10.52
CA GLY A 86 -6.13 15.27 -10.60
C GLY A 86 -4.92 16.21 -10.49
N VAL A 87 -5.06 17.41 -11.02
CA VAL A 87 -4.00 18.44 -10.96
C VAL A 87 -3.91 19.02 -9.55
N CYS A 88 -2.69 19.11 -9.01
CA CYS A 88 -2.45 19.69 -7.69
C CYS A 88 -2.92 21.15 -7.60
N ILE A 89 -3.87 21.42 -6.69
CA ILE A 89 -4.38 22.77 -6.40
C ILE A 89 -3.57 23.51 -5.32
N LYS A 90 -2.44 22.95 -4.87
CA LYS A 90 -1.52 23.55 -3.88
C LYS A 90 -2.19 23.96 -2.55
N CYS A 91 -3.13 23.15 -2.06
CA CYS A 91 -3.87 23.41 -0.82
C CYS A 91 -3.06 23.27 0.48
N GLY A 92 -1.90 22.61 0.47
CA GLY A 92 -1.04 22.46 1.66
C GLY A 92 -1.38 21.30 2.61
N LEU A 93 -2.58 20.70 2.53
CA LEU A 93 -3.02 19.64 3.46
C LEU A 93 -2.05 18.46 3.61
N CYS A 94 -1.38 18.06 2.52
CA CYS A 94 -0.41 16.99 2.54
C CYS A 94 0.84 17.29 3.40
N ILE A 95 1.17 18.56 3.59
CA ILE A 95 2.29 19.03 4.43
C ILE A 95 1.83 18.98 5.89
N ASP A 96 0.65 19.53 6.18
CA ASP A 96 0.12 19.64 7.54
C ASP A 96 -0.08 18.26 8.20
N ILE A 97 -0.56 17.27 7.44
CA ILE A 97 -0.80 15.91 7.97
C ILE A 97 0.47 15.05 8.02
N CYS A 98 1.58 15.48 7.42
CA CYS A 98 2.75 14.62 7.29
C CYS A 98 3.44 14.41 8.65
N PRO A 99 3.48 13.17 9.20
CA PRO A 99 4.13 12.92 10.49
C PRO A 99 5.65 13.13 10.43
N MET A 100 6.24 13.02 9.23
CA MET A 100 7.66 13.22 8.99
C MET A 100 8.04 14.68 8.66
N LYS A 101 7.04 15.60 8.63
CA LYS A 101 7.24 17.01 8.28
C LYS A 101 7.95 17.23 6.93
N LEU A 102 7.63 16.37 5.95
CA LEU A 102 8.13 16.47 4.58
C LEU A 102 7.21 17.34 3.73
N MET A 103 7.58 17.53 2.46
CA MET A 103 6.72 18.13 1.43
C MET A 103 6.29 17.06 0.42
N PRO A 104 5.25 16.25 0.71
CA PRO A 104 4.96 15.06 -0.08
C PRO A 104 4.62 15.35 -1.54
N PHE A 105 3.90 16.45 -1.81
CA PHE A 105 3.55 16.83 -3.18
C PHE A 105 4.79 17.08 -4.06
N LEU A 106 5.85 17.63 -3.47
CA LEU A 106 7.07 18.01 -4.16
C LEU A 106 7.91 16.76 -4.44
N ILE A 107 8.09 15.91 -3.42
CA ILE A 107 8.81 14.63 -3.55
C ILE A 107 8.09 13.70 -4.54
N SER A 108 6.76 13.61 -4.46
CA SER A 108 5.98 12.80 -5.39
C SER A 108 6.08 13.34 -6.81
N GLY A 109 6.02 14.66 -7.01
CA GLY A 109 6.14 15.28 -8.33
C GLY A 109 7.51 15.05 -8.96
N PHE A 110 8.60 15.16 -8.18
CA PHE A 110 9.93 14.80 -8.68
C PHE A 110 10.06 13.32 -9.03
N SER A 111 9.47 12.44 -8.21
CA SER A 111 9.49 11.00 -8.46
C SER A 111 8.69 10.62 -9.71
N GLU A 112 7.55 11.29 -9.94
CA GLU A 112 6.73 11.14 -11.14
C GLU A 112 7.45 11.66 -12.40
N ALA A 113 8.19 12.77 -12.28
CA ALA A 113 8.97 13.34 -13.37
C ALA A 113 10.30 12.60 -13.67
N GLY A 114 10.66 11.58 -12.88
CA GLY A 114 11.96 10.89 -12.99
C GLY A 114 13.16 11.69 -12.47
N GLU A 115 12.91 12.81 -11.79
CA GLU A 115 13.92 13.72 -11.21
C GLU A 115 14.39 13.20 -9.84
N TYR A 116 14.94 11.98 -9.80
CA TYR A 116 15.23 11.29 -8.54
C TYR A 116 16.28 11.99 -7.67
N ALA A 117 17.28 12.64 -8.27
CA ALA A 117 18.26 13.44 -7.54
C ALA A 117 17.60 14.60 -6.78
N MET A 118 16.56 15.21 -7.37
CA MET A 118 15.77 16.25 -6.69
C MET A 118 14.89 15.66 -5.60
N ALA A 119 14.35 14.45 -5.79
CA ALA A 119 13.61 13.75 -4.75
C ALA A 119 14.51 13.42 -3.54
N GLU A 120 15.75 12.97 -3.76
CA GLU A 120 16.75 12.74 -2.70
C GLU A 120 17.13 14.03 -1.97
N LYS A 121 17.35 15.12 -2.71
CA LYS A 121 17.63 16.44 -2.12
C LYS A 121 16.52 16.93 -1.19
N ASN A 122 15.29 16.44 -1.40
CA ASN A 122 14.12 16.74 -0.57
C ASN A 122 13.77 15.61 0.42
N ASP A 123 14.75 14.78 0.77
CA ASP A 123 14.66 13.72 1.76
C ASP A 123 13.54 12.69 1.50
N ILE A 124 13.49 12.17 0.27
CA ILE A 124 12.61 11.05 -0.08
C ILE A 124 12.75 9.85 0.88
N HIS A 125 13.96 9.61 1.43
CA HIS A 125 14.22 8.51 2.35
C HIS A 125 13.64 8.73 3.74
N GLY A 126 13.42 9.98 4.17
CA GLY A 126 12.70 10.31 5.39
C GLY A 126 11.22 9.90 5.36
N CYS A 127 10.63 9.64 4.19
CA CYS A 127 9.23 9.22 4.11
C CYS A 127 9.06 7.80 4.67
N ASN A 128 8.05 7.56 5.50
CA ASN A 128 7.73 6.23 6.06
C ASN A 128 6.60 5.50 5.31
N GLU A 129 6.13 6.03 4.18
CA GLU A 129 5.13 5.41 3.31
C GLU A 129 3.77 5.16 3.97
N CYS A 130 3.39 5.98 4.95
CA CYS A 130 2.15 5.82 5.72
C CYS A 130 0.84 6.11 4.94
N GLY A 131 0.87 6.84 3.83
CA GLY A 131 -0.33 7.11 3.02
C GLY A 131 -1.13 8.36 3.39
N CYS A 132 -0.85 9.01 4.53
CA CYS A 132 -1.67 10.13 5.03
C CYS A 132 -1.84 11.27 4.00
N CYS A 133 -0.78 11.62 3.28
CA CYS A 133 -0.82 12.69 2.28
C CYS A 133 -1.71 12.39 1.07
N SER A 134 -1.71 11.15 0.59
CA SER A 134 -2.59 10.69 -0.48
C SER A 134 -4.05 10.64 -0.02
N TYR A 135 -4.29 10.25 1.24
CA TYR A 135 -5.64 10.13 1.79
C TYR A 135 -6.33 11.48 1.95
N VAL A 136 -5.63 12.50 2.45
CA VAL A 136 -6.24 13.85 2.66
C VAL A 136 -6.29 14.69 1.38
N CYS A 137 -5.77 14.20 0.26
CA CYS A 137 -5.68 14.99 -0.96
C CYS A 137 -7.06 15.17 -1.60
N PRO A 138 -7.57 16.41 -1.78
CA PRO A 138 -8.90 16.65 -2.32
C PRO A 138 -9.03 16.28 -3.81
N VAL A 139 -7.90 16.25 -4.52
CA VAL A 139 -7.81 15.89 -5.94
C VAL A 139 -7.21 14.50 -6.18
N LEU A 140 -7.03 13.73 -5.10
CA LEU A 140 -6.60 12.32 -5.14
C LEU A 140 -5.29 12.13 -5.93
N ILE A 141 -4.23 12.85 -5.56
CA ILE A 141 -2.88 12.59 -6.09
C ILE A 141 -2.31 11.36 -5.38
N PRO A 142 -1.83 10.35 -6.12
CA PRO A 142 -1.27 9.12 -5.55
C PRO A 142 0.18 9.34 -5.04
N MET A 143 0.41 10.35 -4.19
CA MET A 143 1.73 10.78 -3.73
C MET A 143 2.59 9.63 -3.17
N VAL A 144 2.02 8.78 -2.30
CA VAL A 144 2.79 7.67 -1.70
C VAL A 144 3.17 6.60 -2.73
N HIS A 145 2.35 6.40 -3.77
CA HIS A 145 2.72 5.49 -4.85
C HIS A 145 3.97 5.99 -5.57
N TRP A 146 3.99 7.26 -5.98
CA TRP A 146 5.15 7.88 -6.63
C TRP A 146 6.39 7.91 -5.73
N ILE A 147 6.22 8.18 -4.44
CA ILE A 147 7.35 8.15 -3.49
C ILE A 147 7.93 6.74 -3.34
N LYS A 148 7.07 5.71 -3.27
CA LYS A 148 7.51 4.29 -3.24
C LYS A 148 8.27 3.94 -4.52
N PHE A 149 7.74 4.36 -5.67
CA PHE A 149 8.36 4.17 -6.97
C PHE A 149 9.74 4.86 -7.02
N GLY A 150 9.83 6.15 -6.69
CA GLY A 150 11.09 6.89 -6.67
C GLY A 150 12.15 6.27 -5.75
N LYS A 151 11.76 5.76 -4.57
CA LYS A 151 12.69 5.01 -3.70
C LYS A 151 13.20 3.72 -4.33
N SER A 152 12.34 3.00 -5.05
CA SER A 152 12.73 1.78 -5.77
C SER A 152 13.75 2.10 -6.87
N GLU A 153 13.48 3.15 -7.65
CA GLU A 153 14.35 3.58 -8.75
C GLU A 153 15.72 4.06 -8.26
N ILE A 154 15.77 4.87 -7.20
CA ILE A 154 17.03 5.30 -6.56
C ILE A 154 17.85 4.07 -6.10
N ARG A 155 17.19 3.07 -5.51
CA ARG A 155 17.86 1.83 -5.09
C ARG A 155 18.39 1.05 -6.29
N ALA A 156 17.64 0.98 -7.37
CA ALA A 156 18.06 0.32 -8.60
C ALA A 156 19.29 1.01 -9.21
N GLN A 157 19.28 2.34 -9.32
CA GLN A 157 20.40 3.14 -9.84
C GLN A 157 21.69 2.93 -9.04
N ARG A 158 21.60 2.93 -7.70
CA ARG A 158 22.76 2.67 -6.82
C ARG A 158 23.29 1.24 -6.90
N SER A 159 22.48 0.27 -7.34
CA SER A 159 22.92 -1.12 -7.50
C SER A 159 23.63 -1.37 -8.82
N SER A 160 23.49 -0.47 -9.78
CA SER A 160 24.15 -0.50 -11.09
C SER A 160 25.47 0.27 -11.16
N GLU A 161 25.82 1.02 -10.11
CA GLU A 161 27.11 1.69 -9.91
C GLU A 161 28.09 0.80 -9.14
#